data_AF-A0A519W081-F1
#
_entry.id   AF-A0A519W081-F1
#
_cell.length_a   1.000
_cell.length_b   1.000
_cell.length_c   1.000
_cell.angle_alpha   90.00
_cell.angle_beta   90.00
_cell.angle_gamma   90.00
#
_symmetry.space_group_name_H-M   'P 1'
#
loop_
_entity.id
_entity.type
_entity.pdbx_description
1 polymer ?
#
loop_
_entity_poly.entity_id
_entity_poly.type
_entity_poly.pdbx_seq_one_letter_code
_entity_poly.pdbx_strand_id
1 'polypeptide(L)'
;YLFSALIRRDGSSRFGANNKYGYFPSAQIGWVPTKEDFFPQNDIVNFLKIRGSYGVTGNDGIGDFAYVPTVGSGRNYTFGNANVVNIGYSPNASANPDLKWEETRSSNIGIDATIFKNVTLTADIYKKKTVGILQNPPVPGYVGSGSPAANIADMSNKGFEFELSYRKQIGQFGLNVSGNGSFIKNTIDKLSPGINFIDDSQASFQTLGTITRTQIGHSYNEFFGYVNQGIFQSQAEINAYVGPNGQPLQPLAKPGDIKFANLNGDNAIDANDRDFIGNGLPNFTYGLTINLTYKSWDLTAFGSGVAGNVIFQGLRRLDIPNANYSTSRLDRWTPSNPSSTQPRLTDADPNKNLTKFSSLYLEKGDYFRLRTFQIGYTLPKSVTS
;
A
#
# COMPACT_ATOMS: atom_id res chain seq x y z
N TYR A 1 12.75 15.42 33.56
CA TYR A 1 13.27 15.36 32.17
C TYR A 1 13.88 14.00 31.89
N LEU A 2 13.82 13.53 30.64
CA LEU A 2 14.35 12.25 30.16
C LEU A 2 15.11 12.48 28.85
N PHE A 3 16.26 11.83 28.69
CA PHE A 3 17.05 11.83 27.46
C PHE A 3 17.66 10.46 27.23
N SER A 4 17.69 10.00 25.98
CA SER A 4 18.40 8.80 25.56
C SER A 4 18.93 8.99 24.15
N ALA A 5 20.13 8.48 23.89
CA ALA A 5 20.76 8.49 22.58
C ALA A 5 21.51 7.18 22.34
N LEU A 6 21.53 6.74 21.08
CA LEU A 6 22.21 5.54 20.63
C LEU A 6 22.90 5.85 19.30
N ILE A 7 24.10 5.31 19.12
CA ILE A 7 24.73 5.22 17.80
C ILE A 7 25.06 3.76 17.52
N ARG A 8 24.61 3.27 16.37
CA ARG A 8 24.88 1.91 15.91
C ARG A 8 25.65 1.96 14.60
N ARG A 9 26.66 1.10 14.45
CA ARG A 9 27.38 0.88 13.20
C ARG A 9 27.23 -0.58 12.82
N ASP A 10 26.64 -0.83 11.65
CA ASP A 10 26.45 -2.18 11.14
C ASP A 10 27.28 -2.39 9.88
N GLY A 11 27.73 -3.63 9.66
CA GLY A 11 28.41 -4.03 8.44
C GLY A 11 27.65 -5.15 7.75
N SER A 12 27.52 -5.07 6.42
CA SER A 12 26.90 -6.13 5.61
C SER A 12 27.83 -6.55 4.48
N SER A 13 27.94 -7.86 4.27
CA SER A 13 28.71 -8.44 3.15
C SER A 13 28.01 -8.29 1.80
N ARG A 14 26.75 -7.84 1.80
CA ARG A 14 25.95 -7.56 0.59
C ARG A 14 26.33 -6.28 -0.12
N PHE A 15 27.16 -5.43 0.51
CA PHE A 15 27.66 -4.20 -0.08
C PHE A 15 29.16 -4.28 -0.36
N GLY A 16 29.58 -3.52 -1.38
CA GLY A 16 30.98 -3.36 -1.72
C GLY A 16 31.78 -2.61 -0.66
N ALA A 17 33.11 -2.58 -0.83
CA ALA A 17 34.02 -1.91 0.10
C ALA A 17 33.65 -0.44 0.35
N ASN A 18 33.05 0.23 -0.64
CA ASN A 18 32.66 1.65 -0.58
C ASN A 18 31.58 1.92 0.47
N ASN A 19 30.65 0.98 0.71
CA ASN A 19 29.48 1.18 1.57
C ASN A 19 29.22 0.01 2.52
N LYS A 20 30.27 -0.77 2.84
CA LYS A 20 30.18 -1.96 3.68
C LYS A 20 29.55 -1.70 5.04
N TYR A 21 29.80 -0.51 5.61
CA TYR A 21 29.30 -0.11 6.91
C TYR A 21 28.31 1.05 6.82
N GLY A 22 27.20 0.96 7.55
CA GLY A 22 26.23 2.04 7.76
C GLY A 22 26.25 2.55 9.19
N TYR A 23 25.85 3.81 9.40
CA TYR A 23 25.77 4.45 10.71
C TYR A 23 24.33 4.90 10.98
N PHE A 24 23.79 4.47 12.11
CA PHE A 24 22.37 4.55 12.43
C PHE A 24 22.18 5.18 13.83
N PRO A 25 22.25 6.52 13.93
CA PRO A 25 22.03 7.21 15.19
C PRO A 25 20.54 7.35 15.51
N SER A 26 20.21 7.40 16.79
CA SER A 26 18.91 7.79 17.29
C SER A 26 19.02 8.58 18.60
N ALA A 27 18.05 9.45 18.83
CA ALA A 27 17.91 10.20 20.07
C ALA A 27 16.43 10.42 20.39
N GLN A 28 16.12 10.44 21.68
CA GLN A 28 14.79 10.76 22.17
C GLN A 28 14.88 11.65 23.41
N ILE A 29 13.92 12.56 23.51
CA ILE A 29 13.70 13.42 24.67
C ILE A 29 12.30 13.19 25.20
N GLY A 30 12.17 13.28 26.52
CA GLY A 30 10.88 13.18 27.20
C GLY A 30 10.79 14.21 28.31
N TRP A 31 9.66 14.90 28.36
CA TRP A 31 9.31 15.80 29.44
C TRP A 31 8.03 15.32 30.10
N VAL A 32 7.96 15.39 31.44
CA VAL A 32 6.82 14.92 32.22
C VAL A 32 6.27 16.12 33.00
N PRO A 33 5.45 16.99 32.39
CA PRO A 33 4.95 18.19 33.05
C PRO A 33 4.25 17.92 34.39
N THR A 34 3.55 16.79 34.55
CA THR A 34 2.88 16.42 35.81
C THR A 34 3.83 16.16 36.98
N LYS A 35 5.15 16.15 36.74
CA LYS A 35 6.17 16.07 37.80
C LYS A 35 6.83 17.42 38.12
N GLU A 36 6.42 18.50 37.47
CA GLU A 36 6.95 19.85 37.72
C GLU A 36 6.12 20.57 38.79
N ASP A 37 6.77 21.39 39.62
CA ASP A 37 6.12 22.08 40.75
C ASP A 37 5.00 23.05 40.34
N PHE A 38 5.07 23.60 39.13
CA PHE A 38 4.05 24.51 38.61
C PHE A 38 2.78 23.79 38.15
N PHE A 39 2.84 22.47 37.92
CA PHE A 39 1.71 21.74 37.38
C PHE A 39 0.67 21.50 38.48
N PRO A 40 -0.61 21.85 38.28
CA PRO A 40 -1.60 21.75 39.33
C PRO A 40 -1.83 20.27 39.69
N GLN A 41 -1.67 19.95 40.97
CA GLN A 41 -2.06 18.64 41.49
C GLN A 41 -3.58 18.55 41.53
N ASN A 42 -4.16 17.79 40.59
CA ASN A 42 -5.60 17.57 40.50
C ASN A 42 -5.92 16.12 40.10
N ASP A 43 -7.17 15.72 40.28
CA ASP A 43 -7.64 14.38 39.92
C ASP A 43 -7.98 14.23 38.42
N ILE A 44 -7.91 15.32 37.65
CA ILE A 44 -8.29 15.36 36.23
C ILE A 44 -7.15 14.80 35.38
N VAL A 45 -5.92 15.32 35.51
CA VAL A 45 -4.75 14.86 34.74
C VAL A 45 -3.72 14.28 35.70
N ASN A 46 -3.65 12.95 35.75
CA ASN A 46 -2.80 12.23 36.71
C ASN A 46 -1.40 11.99 36.15
N PHE A 47 -1.27 11.92 34.84
CA PHE A 47 0.01 11.78 34.16
C PHE A 47 -0.05 12.50 32.82
N LEU A 48 1.01 13.23 32.49
CA LEU A 48 1.25 13.79 31.17
C LEU A 48 2.73 13.68 30.87
N LYS A 49 3.05 13.11 29.71
CA LYS A 49 4.38 13.08 29.15
C LYS A 49 4.32 13.53 27.70
N ILE A 50 5.25 14.39 27.34
CA ILE A 50 5.50 14.82 25.96
C ILE A 50 6.82 14.20 25.54
N ARG A 51 6.86 13.59 24.37
CA ARG A 51 8.05 12.92 23.84
C ARG A 51 8.32 13.33 22.41
N GLY A 52 9.60 13.43 22.08
CA GLY A 52 10.09 13.65 20.73
C GLY A 52 11.23 12.67 20.44
N SER A 53 11.26 12.09 19.25
CA SER A 53 12.33 11.19 18.85
C SER A 53 12.72 11.35 17.39
N TYR A 54 14.00 11.11 17.12
CA TYR A 54 14.57 10.99 15.79
C TYR A 54 15.45 9.76 15.75
N GLY A 55 15.34 8.95 14.70
CA GLY A 55 16.21 7.79 14.53
C GLY A 55 16.38 7.41 13.07
N VAL A 56 17.55 6.86 12.75
CA VAL A 56 17.84 6.26 11.45
C VAL A 56 17.99 4.77 11.63
N THR A 57 17.36 3.99 10.75
CA THR A 57 17.56 2.54 10.66
C THR A 57 17.99 2.16 9.25
N GLY A 58 18.86 1.17 9.14
CA GLY A 58 19.32 0.64 7.85
C GLY A 58 18.61 -0.65 7.46
N ASN A 59 18.43 -0.84 6.15
CA ASN A 59 17.98 -2.08 5.53
C ASN A 59 19.01 -2.50 4.47
N ASP A 60 19.40 -3.78 4.50
CA ASP A 60 20.29 -4.43 3.53
C ASP A 60 19.60 -5.57 2.77
N GLY A 61 18.26 -5.55 2.71
CA GLY A 61 17.41 -6.53 2.06
C GLY A 61 17.54 -6.53 0.53
N ILE A 62 18.72 -6.90 0.03
CA ILE A 62 19.05 -7.13 -1.37
C ILE A 62 19.76 -8.49 -1.50
N GLY A 63 19.83 -9.03 -2.72
CA GLY A 63 20.52 -10.31 -2.96
C GLY A 63 22.01 -10.26 -2.61
N ASP A 64 22.57 -11.41 -2.26
CA ASP A 64 24.01 -11.52 -2.00
C ASP A 64 24.82 -11.19 -3.26
N PHE A 65 25.99 -10.57 -3.09
CA PHE A 65 26.89 -10.17 -4.17
C PHE A 65 26.27 -9.22 -5.21
N ALA A 66 25.15 -8.56 -4.91
CA ALA A 66 24.46 -7.68 -5.85
C ALA A 66 25.28 -6.46 -6.35
N TYR A 67 26.38 -6.13 -5.67
CA TYR A 67 27.31 -5.07 -6.04
C TYR A 67 28.37 -5.50 -7.09
N VAL A 68 28.52 -6.80 -7.36
CA VAL A 68 29.48 -7.36 -8.34
C VAL A 68 28.76 -8.06 -9.50
N PRO A 69 29.40 -8.17 -10.68
CA PRO A 69 28.83 -8.88 -11.81
C PRO A 69 29.00 -10.39 -11.61
N THR A 70 28.02 -11.04 -10.99
CA THR A 70 28.01 -12.51 -10.88
C THR A 70 27.82 -13.15 -12.26
N VAL A 71 28.38 -14.33 -12.47
CA VAL A 71 28.25 -15.08 -13.74
C VAL A 71 27.22 -16.19 -13.57
N GLY A 72 26.27 -16.28 -14.50
CA GLY A 72 25.21 -17.29 -14.50
C GLY A 72 25.10 -18.03 -15.84
N SER A 73 24.58 -19.26 -15.79
CA SER A 73 24.26 -20.08 -16.96
C SER A 73 22.92 -19.67 -17.61
N GLY A 74 22.52 -20.37 -18.68
CA GLY A 74 21.22 -20.19 -19.33
C GLY A 74 21.25 -19.23 -20.52
N ARG A 75 22.44 -18.82 -20.96
CA ARG A 75 22.66 -18.07 -22.21
C ARG A 75 22.87 -19.05 -23.35
N ASN A 76 21.91 -19.94 -23.53
CA ASN A 76 22.07 -21.10 -24.38
C ASN A 76 22.02 -20.69 -25.85
N TYR A 77 22.95 -21.22 -26.65
CA TYR A 77 23.03 -20.93 -28.07
C TYR A 77 23.50 -22.16 -28.85
N THR A 78 23.06 -22.29 -30.10
CA THR A 78 23.54 -23.33 -31.02
C THR A 78 24.74 -22.81 -31.78
N PHE A 79 25.89 -23.47 -31.67
CA PHE A 79 27.08 -23.12 -32.45
C PHE A 79 27.23 -24.06 -33.65
N GLY A 80 27.52 -23.49 -34.83
CA GLY A 80 27.69 -24.23 -36.08
C GLY A 80 26.40 -24.88 -36.60
N ASN A 81 26.53 -25.89 -37.46
CA ASN A 81 25.41 -26.53 -38.15
C ASN A 81 24.86 -27.78 -37.44
N ALA A 82 25.41 -28.14 -36.28
CA ALA A 82 25.10 -29.39 -35.60
C ALA A 82 23.78 -29.37 -34.81
N ASN A 83 23.07 -28.23 -34.75
CA ASN A 83 21.83 -28.05 -33.95
C ASN A 83 21.95 -28.47 -32.47
N VAL A 84 23.18 -28.48 -31.92
CA VAL A 84 23.43 -28.79 -30.52
C VAL A 84 23.35 -27.51 -29.69
N VAL A 85 22.46 -27.50 -28.69
CA VAL A 85 22.35 -26.40 -27.73
C VAL A 85 23.54 -26.47 -26.77
N ASN A 86 24.36 -25.43 -26.78
CA ASN A 86 25.46 -25.27 -25.83
C ASN A 86 25.00 -24.36 -24.70
N ILE A 87 25.32 -24.73 -23.45
CA ILE A 87 25.01 -23.91 -22.28
C ILE A 87 26.04 -22.78 -22.22
N GLY A 88 25.58 -21.55 -22.47
CA GLY A 88 26.39 -20.36 -22.35
C GLY A 88 26.32 -19.73 -20.96
N TYR A 89 27.38 -19.01 -20.62
CA TYR A 89 27.51 -18.26 -19.38
C TYR A 89 27.80 -16.80 -19.71
N SER A 90 27.18 -15.88 -18.98
CA SER A 90 27.48 -14.45 -19.06
C SER A 90 27.36 -13.81 -17.68
N PRO A 91 27.86 -12.58 -17.50
CA PRO A 91 27.45 -11.75 -16.38
C PRO A 91 25.92 -11.66 -16.31
N ASN A 92 25.38 -11.77 -15.10
CA ASN A 92 23.96 -11.65 -14.82
C ASN A 92 23.51 -10.19 -14.90
N ALA A 93 24.35 -9.27 -14.45
CA ALA A 93 24.11 -7.82 -14.48
C ALA A 93 25.44 -7.07 -14.46
N SER A 94 25.37 -5.76 -14.71
CA SER A 94 26.51 -4.85 -14.53
C SER A 94 26.88 -4.70 -13.04
N ALA A 95 28.14 -4.37 -12.75
CA ALA A 95 28.59 -4.12 -11.38
C ALA A 95 28.02 -2.81 -10.84
N ASN A 96 27.76 -2.75 -9.53
CA ASN A 96 27.47 -1.52 -8.81
C ASN A 96 28.23 -1.49 -7.48
N PRO A 97 29.54 -1.15 -7.49
CA PRO A 97 30.34 -1.12 -6.26
C PRO A 97 29.86 -0.06 -5.25
N ASP A 98 29.06 0.91 -5.70
CA ASP A 98 28.50 1.99 -4.90
C ASP A 98 27.10 1.68 -4.34
N LEU A 99 26.62 0.43 -4.51
CA LEU A 99 25.42 -0.05 -3.84
C LEU A 99 25.57 0.11 -2.32
N LYS A 100 24.54 0.66 -1.67
CA LYS A 100 24.57 1.03 -0.26
C LYS A 100 23.26 0.73 0.46
N TRP A 101 23.29 0.84 1.78
CA TRP A 101 22.14 0.69 2.66
C TRP A 101 20.94 1.56 2.23
N GLU A 102 19.75 0.99 2.33
CA GLU A 102 18.50 1.75 2.34
C GLU A 102 18.31 2.31 3.76
N GLU A 103 18.10 3.62 3.89
CA GLU A 103 17.99 4.28 5.21
C GLU A 103 16.57 4.76 5.46
N THR A 104 15.96 4.35 6.56
CA THR A 104 14.69 4.92 7.04
C THR A 104 14.93 5.89 8.17
N ARG A 105 14.66 7.17 7.92
CA ARG A 105 14.75 8.27 8.88
C ARG A 105 13.37 8.52 9.47
N SER A 106 13.23 8.27 10.77
CA SER A 106 11.96 8.39 11.50
C SER A 106 12.02 9.57 12.45
N SER A 107 11.01 10.44 12.39
CA SER A 107 10.78 11.52 13.34
C SER A 107 9.39 11.36 13.92
N ASN A 108 9.27 11.49 15.23
CA ASN A 108 8.01 11.29 15.95
C ASN A 108 7.89 12.32 17.08
N ILE A 109 6.69 12.87 17.24
CA ILE A 109 6.30 13.67 18.40
C ILE A 109 5.04 13.02 18.96
N GLY A 110 5.03 12.73 20.26
CA GLY A 110 3.94 12.04 20.90
C GLY A 110 3.59 12.58 22.27
N ILE A 111 2.38 12.30 22.69
CA ILE A 111 1.87 12.55 24.03
C ILE A 111 1.40 11.23 24.64
N ASP A 112 1.70 11.05 25.93
CA ASP A 112 1.16 9.97 26.74
C ASP A 112 0.46 10.61 27.94
N ALA A 113 -0.80 10.30 28.19
CA ALA A 113 -1.58 10.91 29.26
C ALA A 113 -2.46 9.90 30.00
N THR A 114 -2.62 10.11 31.30
CA THR A 114 -3.62 9.44 32.15
C THR A 114 -4.56 10.49 32.73
N ILE A 115 -5.85 10.34 32.46
CA ILE A 115 -6.91 11.29 32.78
C ILE A 115 -7.95 10.57 33.66
N PHE A 116 -8.44 11.22 34.71
CA PHE A 116 -9.42 10.69 35.67
C PHE A 116 -9.06 9.30 36.23
N LYS A 117 -7.76 8.99 36.31
CA LYS A 117 -7.12 7.74 36.76
C LYS A 117 -7.40 6.51 35.89
N ASN A 118 -8.34 6.60 34.96
CA ASN A 118 -9.00 5.47 34.31
C ASN A 118 -8.95 5.56 32.79
N VAL A 119 -8.64 6.74 32.23
CA VAL A 119 -8.52 6.96 30.79
C VAL A 119 -7.04 7.16 30.47
N THR A 120 -6.51 6.33 29.59
CA THR A 120 -5.15 6.48 29.05
C THR A 120 -5.24 6.85 27.57
N LEU A 121 -4.50 7.89 27.18
CA LEU A 121 -4.38 8.36 25.82
C LEU A 121 -2.92 8.32 25.41
N THR A 122 -2.64 7.70 24.28
CA THR A 122 -1.38 7.85 23.55
C THR A 122 -1.70 8.42 22.20
N ALA A 123 -0.98 9.45 21.76
CA ALA A 123 -1.14 9.99 20.43
C ALA A 123 0.21 10.40 19.86
N ASP A 124 0.42 10.14 18.58
CA ASP A 124 1.69 10.25 17.88
C ASP A 124 1.47 10.88 16.51
N ILE A 125 2.24 11.91 16.19
CA ILE A 125 2.43 12.35 14.80
C ILE A 125 3.83 11.95 14.35
N TYR A 126 3.93 11.32 13.20
CA TYR A 126 5.19 10.81 12.71
C TYR A 126 5.43 11.12 11.23
N LYS A 127 6.71 11.12 10.87
CA LYS A 127 7.21 11.14 9.51
C LYS A 127 8.36 10.14 9.39
N LYS A 128 8.20 9.15 8.52
CA LYS A 128 9.24 8.22 8.12
C LYS A 128 9.63 8.55 6.69
N LYS A 129 10.92 8.70 6.41
CA LYS A 129 11.46 8.87 5.06
C LYS A 129 12.48 7.78 4.79
N THR A 130 12.17 6.89 3.86
CA THR A 130 13.07 5.87 3.36
C THR A 130 13.84 6.46 2.17
N VAL A 131 15.16 6.41 2.24
CA VAL A 131 16.08 7.01 1.28
C VAL A 131 16.91 5.90 0.64
N GLY A 132 17.01 5.93 -0.68
CA GLY A 132 17.80 4.96 -1.43
C GLY A 132 17.24 3.55 -1.37
N ILE A 133 15.98 3.39 -1.74
CA ILE A 133 15.29 2.10 -1.82
C ILE A 133 16.02 1.15 -2.78
N LEU A 134 16.34 -0.05 -2.29
CA LEU A 134 17.08 -1.06 -3.01
C LEU A 134 16.17 -1.86 -3.96
N GLN A 135 16.48 -1.84 -5.27
CA GLN A 135 15.74 -2.57 -6.30
C GLN A 135 16.64 -2.96 -7.48
N ASN A 136 16.12 -3.81 -8.36
CA ASN A 136 16.72 -4.15 -9.65
C ASN A 136 15.93 -3.47 -10.78
N PRO A 137 16.20 -2.18 -11.08
CA PRO A 137 15.46 -1.46 -12.11
C PRO A 137 15.63 -2.11 -13.49
N PRO A 138 14.60 -2.11 -14.35
CA PRO A 138 14.75 -2.54 -15.73
C PRO A 138 15.80 -1.67 -16.44
N VAL A 139 16.66 -2.30 -17.24
CA VAL A 139 17.65 -1.62 -18.08
C VAL A 139 17.27 -1.72 -19.55
N PRO A 140 17.65 -0.74 -20.40
CA PRO A 140 17.38 -0.83 -21.83
C PRO A 140 17.97 -2.09 -22.46
N GLY A 141 17.22 -2.74 -23.34
CA GLY A 141 17.61 -4.02 -23.94
C GLY A 141 18.95 -3.98 -24.69
N TYR A 142 19.33 -2.82 -25.24
CA TYR A 142 20.62 -2.64 -25.93
C TYR A 142 21.84 -2.79 -25.00
N VAL A 143 21.65 -2.71 -23.68
CA VAL A 143 22.72 -2.92 -22.68
C VAL A 143 23.23 -4.36 -22.73
N GLY A 144 22.40 -5.32 -23.14
CA GLY A 144 22.81 -6.72 -23.29
C GLY A 144 23.13 -7.45 -21.98
N SER A 145 22.88 -6.83 -20.82
CA SER A 145 23.01 -7.43 -19.48
C SER A 145 21.69 -7.37 -18.73
N GLY A 146 21.54 -8.17 -17.67
CA GLY A 146 20.40 -8.02 -16.76
C GLY A 146 20.50 -6.76 -15.91
N SER A 147 19.44 -6.54 -15.13
CA SER A 147 19.25 -5.39 -14.25
C SER A 147 20.21 -5.40 -13.05
N PRO A 148 21.13 -4.43 -12.93
CA PRO A 148 21.97 -4.30 -11.74
C PRO A 148 21.16 -3.79 -10.56
N ALA A 149 21.49 -4.24 -9.35
CA ALA A 149 20.91 -3.68 -8.15
C ALA A 149 21.33 -2.22 -7.97
N ALA A 150 20.40 -1.37 -7.56
CA ALA A 150 20.65 0.04 -7.33
C ALA A 150 19.70 0.62 -6.27
N ASN A 151 20.12 1.74 -5.68
CA ASN A 151 19.28 2.57 -4.83
C ASN A 151 18.46 3.52 -5.73
N ILE A 152 17.20 3.19 -6.03
CA ILE A 152 16.47 3.82 -7.14
C ILE A 152 15.38 4.80 -6.72
N ALA A 153 14.98 4.83 -5.45
CA ALA A 153 13.83 5.62 -5.02
C ALA A 153 13.95 6.14 -3.60
N ASP A 154 13.22 7.21 -3.30
CA ASP A 154 12.94 7.66 -1.93
C ASP A 154 11.42 7.67 -1.73
N MET A 155 10.96 7.33 -0.53
CA MET A 155 9.55 7.29 -0.17
C MET A 155 9.33 7.88 1.21
N SER A 156 8.23 8.59 1.41
CA SER A 156 7.81 9.07 2.71
C SER A 156 6.46 8.51 3.14
N ASN A 157 6.36 8.22 4.44
CA ASN A 157 5.13 7.88 5.13
C ASN A 157 4.94 8.91 6.26
N LYS A 158 3.81 9.60 6.24
CA LYS A 158 3.43 10.55 7.29
C LYS A 158 2.11 10.10 7.88
N GLY A 159 1.96 10.22 9.19
CA GLY A 159 0.76 9.72 9.81
C GLY A 159 0.50 10.26 11.20
N PHE A 160 -0.70 9.95 11.66
CA PHE A 160 -1.17 10.19 13.00
C PHE A 160 -1.67 8.87 13.59
N GLU A 161 -1.18 8.51 14.75
CA GLU A 161 -1.56 7.33 15.51
C GLU A 161 -2.16 7.75 16.83
N PHE A 162 -3.18 7.03 17.28
CA PHE A 162 -3.73 7.22 18.61
C PHE A 162 -4.18 5.89 19.20
N GLU A 163 -4.13 5.83 20.53
CA GLU A 163 -4.73 4.78 21.34
C GLU A 163 -5.45 5.43 22.50
N LEU A 164 -6.72 5.09 22.68
CA LEU A 164 -7.54 5.52 23.79
C LEU A 164 -8.04 4.28 24.52
N SER A 165 -7.75 4.20 25.81
CA SER A 165 -8.21 3.10 26.65
C SER A 165 -8.89 3.60 27.90
N TYR A 166 -10.03 3.00 28.23
CA TYR A 166 -10.78 3.25 29.45
C TYR A 166 -10.85 1.97 30.28
N ARG A 167 -10.30 2.04 31.50
CA ARG A 167 -10.28 0.93 32.45
C ARG A 167 -10.93 1.34 33.76
N LYS A 168 -11.94 0.61 34.21
CA LYS A 168 -12.60 0.86 35.49
C LYS A 168 -13.01 -0.43 36.18
N GLN A 169 -12.82 -0.46 37.50
CA GLN A 169 -13.35 -1.50 38.39
C GLN A 169 -14.54 -0.94 39.17
N ILE A 170 -15.67 -1.65 39.16
CA ILE A 170 -16.89 -1.32 39.90
C ILE A 170 -17.31 -2.56 40.71
N GLY A 171 -16.87 -2.63 41.97
CA GLY A 171 -17.05 -3.82 42.80
C GLY A 171 -16.42 -5.05 42.15
N GLN A 172 -17.25 -6.05 41.81
CA GLN A 172 -16.81 -7.31 41.16
C GLN A 172 -16.80 -7.24 39.63
N PHE A 173 -17.21 -6.12 39.05
CA PHE A 173 -17.22 -5.91 37.60
C PHE A 173 -15.99 -5.10 37.17
N GLY A 174 -15.20 -5.63 36.26
CA GLY A 174 -14.11 -4.92 35.59
C GLY A 174 -14.43 -4.67 34.12
N LEU A 175 -14.14 -3.46 33.65
CA LEU A 175 -14.30 -3.04 32.27
C LEU A 175 -12.97 -2.47 31.77
N ASN A 176 -12.50 -2.96 30.63
CA ASN A 176 -11.41 -2.36 29.87
C ASN A 176 -11.78 -2.28 28.39
N VAL A 177 -11.96 -1.07 27.87
CA VAL A 177 -12.23 -0.81 26.45
C VAL A 177 -11.08 -0.02 25.89
N SER A 178 -10.40 -0.58 24.88
CA SER A 178 -9.22 0.03 24.27
C SER A 178 -9.42 0.09 22.76
N GLY A 179 -9.36 1.29 22.20
CA GLY A 179 -9.41 1.54 20.76
C GLY A 179 -8.12 2.15 20.26
N ASN A 180 -7.71 1.81 19.04
CA ASN A 180 -6.58 2.44 18.37
C ASN A 180 -6.91 2.76 16.92
N GLY A 181 -6.17 3.72 16.36
CA GLY A 181 -6.26 4.10 14.96
C GLY A 181 -4.94 4.65 14.45
N SER A 182 -4.62 4.36 13.18
CA SER A 182 -3.46 4.89 12.46
C SER A 182 -3.92 5.43 11.12
N PHE A 183 -3.65 6.72 10.87
CA PHE A 183 -3.83 7.38 9.59
C PHE A 183 -2.49 7.48 8.90
N ILE A 184 -2.41 7.07 7.63
CA ILE A 184 -1.14 7.03 6.89
C ILE A 184 -1.33 7.64 5.51
N LYS A 185 -0.41 8.54 5.15
CA LYS A 185 -0.21 9.00 3.77
C LYS A 185 1.16 8.53 3.29
N ASN A 186 1.15 7.70 2.26
CA ASN A 186 2.33 7.27 1.53
C ASN A 186 2.60 8.19 0.34
N THR A 187 3.87 8.46 0.02
CA THR A 187 4.25 9.27 -1.13
C THR A 187 5.62 8.86 -1.65
N ILE A 188 5.74 8.65 -2.96
CA ILE A 188 7.02 8.51 -3.64
C ILE A 188 7.65 9.90 -3.79
N ASP A 189 8.77 10.12 -3.11
CA ASP A 189 9.44 11.42 -3.09
C ASP A 189 10.39 11.58 -4.28
N LYS A 190 11.00 10.48 -4.74
CA LYS A 190 12.04 10.48 -5.76
C LYS A 190 12.13 9.11 -6.43
N LEU A 191 12.46 9.11 -7.72
CA LEU A 191 12.91 7.94 -8.47
C LEU A 191 14.30 8.22 -9.08
N SER A 192 14.83 7.26 -9.85
CA SER A 192 16.12 7.41 -10.52
C SER A 192 16.11 8.61 -11.47
N PRO A 193 17.25 9.29 -11.68
CA PRO A 193 17.31 10.46 -12.55
C PRO A 193 16.68 10.18 -13.94
N GLY A 194 15.79 11.07 -14.39
CA GLY A 194 15.09 10.95 -15.67
C GLY A 194 13.87 10.01 -15.66
N ILE A 195 13.59 9.33 -14.54
CA ILE A 195 12.42 8.46 -14.39
C ILE A 195 11.36 9.17 -13.53
N ASN A 196 10.19 9.42 -14.09
CA ASN A 196 9.07 10.04 -13.37
C ASN A 196 8.09 9.02 -12.78
N PHE A 197 8.01 7.83 -13.38
CA PHE A 197 7.18 6.73 -12.92
C PHE A 197 7.79 5.38 -13.31
N ILE A 198 7.34 4.33 -12.62
CA ILE A 198 7.62 2.93 -12.90
C ILE A 198 6.26 2.23 -13.00
N ASP A 199 5.99 1.62 -14.15
CA ASP A 199 4.87 0.69 -14.31
C ASP A 199 5.30 -0.68 -13.78
N ASP A 200 4.59 -1.18 -12.77
CA ASP A 200 4.92 -2.45 -12.14
C ASP A 200 4.41 -3.62 -13.00
N SER A 201 5.30 -4.15 -13.85
CA SER A 201 4.97 -5.31 -14.69
C SER A 201 4.50 -6.55 -13.90
N GLN A 202 4.86 -6.67 -12.62
CA GLN A 202 4.43 -7.79 -11.77
C GLN A 202 2.99 -7.63 -11.30
N ALA A 203 2.52 -6.39 -11.15
CA ALA A 203 1.14 -6.07 -10.89
C ALA A 203 0.37 -5.93 -12.20
N SER A 204 0.22 -7.07 -12.91
CA SER A 204 -0.55 -7.17 -14.15
C SER A 204 -1.62 -8.26 -14.07
N PHE A 205 -2.68 -8.12 -14.87
CA PHE A 205 -3.76 -9.10 -14.92
C PHE A 205 -4.17 -9.45 -16.35
N GLN A 206 -3.62 -10.54 -16.86
CA GLN A 206 -3.98 -11.14 -18.16
C GLN A 206 -4.01 -10.09 -19.29
N THR A 207 -5.15 -9.91 -19.94
CA THR A 207 -5.33 -9.00 -21.07
C THR A 207 -5.40 -7.52 -20.68
N LEU A 208 -5.49 -7.19 -19.38
CA LEU A 208 -5.48 -5.79 -18.91
C LEU A 208 -4.07 -5.18 -18.91
N GLY A 209 -3.03 -6.02 -18.92
CA GLY A 209 -1.65 -5.58 -18.73
C GLY A 209 -1.42 -5.05 -17.31
N THR A 210 -0.49 -4.11 -17.17
CA THR A 210 -0.11 -3.49 -15.89
C THR A 210 -1.23 -2.62 -15.34
N ILE A 211 -1.58 -2.82 -14.07
CA ILE A 211 -2.72 -2.15 -13.41
C ILE A 211 -2.30 -1.15 -12.32
N THR A 212 -1.03 -1.13 -11.92
CA THR A 212 -0.52 -0.17 -10.94
C THR A 212 0.67 0.62 -11.47
N ARG A 213 0.82 1.84 -10.95
CA ARG A 213 1.92 2.74 -11.25
C ARG A 213 2.52 3.29 -9.96
N THR A 214 3.85 3.29 -9.89
CA THR A 214 4.62 3.99 -8.88
C THR A 214 5.13 5.29 -9.49
N GLN A 215 4.63 6.45 -9.06
CA GLN A 215 4.96 7.76 -9.64
C GLN A 215 5.29 8.77 -8.54
N ILE A 216 6.24 9.67 -8.84
CA ILE A 216 6.59 10.77 -7.92
C ILE A 216 5.34 11.58 -7.57
N GLY A 217 5.14 11.83 -6.27
CA GLY A 217 3.98 12.54 -5.74
C GLY A 217 2.75 11.67 -5.44
N HIS A 218 2.73 10.41 -5.88
CA HIS A 218 1.65 9.45 -5.66
C HIS A 218 2.05 8.36 -4.66
N SER A 219 1.09 7.53 -4.25
CA SER A 219 1.38 6.39 -3.39
C SER A 219 2.11 5.30 -4.17
N TYR A 220 2.87 4.48 -3.46
CA TYR A 220 3.48 3.28 -4.00
C TYR A 220 2.41 2.34 -4.58
N ASN A 221 2.63 1.87 -5.82
CA ASN A 221 1.76 0.94 -6.54
C ASN A 221 0.26 1.32 -6.49
N GLU A 222 -0.03 2.58 -6.80
CA GLU A 222 -1.39 3.09 -6.90
C GLU A 222 -2.05 2.60 -8.21
N PHE A 223 -3.37 2.35 -8.22
CA PHE A 223 -4.06 1.84 -9.41
C PHE A 223 -4.14 2.92 -10.48
N PHE A 224 -3.65 2.60 -11.68
CA PHE A 224 -3.53 3.55 -12.78
C PHE A 224 -4.21 3.00 -14.04
N GLY A 225 -5.28 3.64 -14.49
CA GLY A 225 -6.14 3.12 -15.53
C GLY A 225 -7.06 4.18 -16.13
N TYR A 226 -7.95 3.75 -17.01
CA TYR A 226 -8.90 4.65 -17.67
C TYR A 226 -9.96 5.14 -16.68
N VAL A 227 -10.24 6.44 -16.72
CA VAL A 227 -11.28 7.07 -15.89
C VAL A 227 -12.65 6.80 -16.51
N ASN A 228 -13.54 6.17 -15.74
CA ASN A 228 -14.91 5.87 -16.14
C ASN A 228 -15.83 7.07 -15.83
N GLN A 229 -16.58 7.56 -16.83
CA GLN A 229 -17.58 8.63 -16.70
C GLN A 229 -19.03 8.12 -16.71
N GLY A 230 -19.21 6.81 -16.48
CA GLY A 230 -20.49 6.12 -16.49
C GLY A 230 -20.69 5.25 -17.73
N ILE A 231 -21.93 4.85 -17.95
CA ILE A 231 -22.33 3.98 -19.05
C ILE A 231 -23.22 4.79 -19.99
N PHE A 232 -22.92 4.75 -21.30
CA PHE A 232 -23.77 5.34 -22.32
C PHE A 232 -25.17 4.72 -22.28
N GLN A 233 -26.20 5.52 -22.05
CA GLN A 233 -27.58 5.03 -21.98
C GLN A 233 -28.29 5.05 -23.34
N SER A 234 -27.82 5.87 -24.27
CA SER A 234 -28.47 6.04 -25.57
C SER A 234 -27.50 6.31 -26.71
N GLN A 235 -27.95 6.11 -27.96
CA GLN A 235 -27.17 6.44 -29.14
C GLN A 235 -26.92 7.96 -29.26
N ALA A 236 -27.85 8.78 -28.75
CA ALA A 236 -27.70 10.23 -28.74
C ALA A 236 -26.51 10.68 -27.88
N GLU A 237 -26.31 10.04 -26.71
CA GLU A 237 -25.14 10.33 -25.86
C GLU A 237 -23.82 9.97 -26.53
N ILE A 238 -23.80 8.86 -27.29
CA ILE A 238 -22.61 8.41 -28.03
C ILE A 238 -22.31 9.40 -29.17
N ASN A 239 -23.33 9.79 -29.93
CA ASN A 239 -23.19 10.74 -31.04
C ASN A 239 -22.75 12.13 -30.56
N ALA A 240 -23.16 12.54 -29.34
CA ALA A 240 -22.75 13.79 -28.72
C ALA A 240 -21.32 13.71 -28.13
N TYR A 241 -20.75 12.51 -27.98
CA TYR A 241 -19.43 12.32 -27.39
C TYR A 241 -18.32 12.37 -28.44
N VAL A 242 -17.97 13.61 -28.80
CA VAL A 242 -17.00 13.95 -29.85
C VAL A 242 -15.81 14.73 -29.30
N GLY A 243 -14.68 14.64 -29.99
CA GLY A 243 -13.47 15.42 -29.70
C GLY A 243 -13.55 16.85 -30.27
N PRO A 244 -12.50 17.67 -30.08
CA PRO A 244 -12.47 19.06 -30.53
C PRO A 244 -12.79 19.28 -32.02
N ASN A 245 -12.47 18.32 -32.88
CA ASN A 245 -12.73 18.40 -34.32
C ASN A 245 -14.09 17.78 -34.74
N GLY A 246 -14.94 17.42 -33.78
CA GLY A 246 -16.24 16.78 -34.02
C GLY A 246 -16.15 15.28 -34.36
N GLN A 247 -14.97 14.65 -34.30
CA GLN A 247 -14.85 13.21 -34.49
C GLN A 247 -15.34 12.44 -33.26
N PRO A 248 -16.06 11.32 -33.41
CA PRO A 248 -16.47 10.47 -32.29
C PRO A 248 -15.25 9.93 -31.53
N LEU A 249 -15.22 10.12 -30.20
CA LEU A 249 -14.13 9.66 -29.35
C LEU A 249 -14.16 8.13 -29.13
N GLN A 250 -15.35 7.54 -29.16
CA GLN A 250 -15.56 6.09 -29.04
C GLN A 250 -16.49 5.60 -30.17
N PRO A 251 -16.01 5.53 -31.42
CA PRO A 251 -16.87 5.26 -32.60
C PRO A 251 -17.49 3.85 -32.60
N LEU A 252 -16.94 2.92 -31.82
CA LEU A 252 -17.43 1.55 -31.69
C LEU A 252 -18.36 1.36 -30.48
N ALA A 253 -18.64 2.42 -29.71
CA ALA A 253 -19.55 2.35 -28.58
C ALA A 253 -20.99 2.10 -29.04
N LYS A 254 -21.72 1.34 -28.23
CA LYS A 254 -23.17 1.14 -28.30
C LYS A 254 -23.79 1.45 -26.93
N PRO A 255 -25.11 1.71 -26.86
CA PRO A 255 -25.79 1.85 -25.57
C PRO A 255 -25.47 0.66 -24.64
N GLY A 256 -25.06 0.97 -23.42
CA GLY A 256 -24.54 0.05 -22.42
C GLY A 256 -23.02 -0.05 -22.34
N ASP A 257 -22.27 0.59 -23.24
CA ASP A 257 -20.80 0.64 -23.16
C ASP A 257 -20.30 1.70 -22.17
N ILE A 258 -19.08 1.50 -21.66
CA ILE A 258 -18.42 2.46 -20.77
C ILE A 258 -18.04 3.71 -21.55
N LYS A 259 -18.35 4.88 -20.97
CA LYS A 259 -17.83 6.18 -21.40
C LYS A 259 -16.52 6.44 -20.67
N PHE A 260 -15.40 6.47 -21.38
CA PHE A 260 -14.10 6.82 -20.81
C PHE A 260 -13.91 8.34 -20.85
N ALA A 261 -13.17 8.91 -19.89
CA ALA A 261 -12.84 10.33 -19.94
C ALA A 261 -11.79 10.61 -21.02
N ASN A 262 -11.90 11.76 -21.68
CA ASN A 262 -10.84 12.35 -22.50
C ASN A 262 -10.11 13.37 -21.63
N LEU A 263 -8.93 13.02 -21.13
CA LEU A 263 -8.21 13.80 -20.13
C LEU A 263 -7.26 14.83 -20.75
N ASN A 264 -6.73 14.54 -21.93
CA ASN A 264 -5.81 15.43 -22.64
C ASN A 264 -6.52 16.36 -23.65
N GLY A 265 -7.82 16.15 -23.88
CA GLY A 265 -8.65 16.97 -24.75
C GLY A 265 -8.37 16.79 -26.23
N ASP A 266 -7.77 15.67 -26.65
CA ASP A 266 -7.51 15.39 -28.06
C ASP A 266 -8.69 14.66 -28.74
N ASN A 267 -8.48 14.06 -29.92
CA ASN A 267 -9.54 13.42 -30.70
C ASN A 267 -9.60 11.90 -30.53
N ALA A 268 -8.94 11.35 -29.51
CA ALA A 268 -8.86 9.92 -29.24
C ALA A 268 -9.08 9.60 -27.76
N ILE A 269 -9.37 8.33 -27.48
CA ILE A 269 -9.28 7.76 -26.12
C ILE A 269 -8.17 6.72 -26.12
N ASP A 270 -6.98 7.10 -25.66
CA ASP A 270 -5.75 6.33 -25.76
C ASP A 270 -5.00 6.19 -24.42
N ALA A 271 -3.72 5.83 -24.44
CA ALA A 271 -2.95 5.58 -23.21
C ALA A 271 -2.71 6.85 -22.36
N ASN A 272 -2.90 8.04 -22.94
CA ASN A 272 -2.77 9.34 -22.28
C ASN A 272 -4.03 9.73 -21.48
N ASP A 273 -5.13 9.00 -21.65
CA ASP A 273 -6.39 9.18 -20.91
C ASP A 273 -6.50 8.31 -19.64
N ARG A 274 -5.35 7.85 -19.15
CA ARG A 274 -5.25 7.10 -17.91
C ARG A 274 -4.84 8.03 -16.76
N ASP A 275 -5.40 7.78 -15.60
CA ASP A 275 -5.10 8.49 -14.36
C ASP A 275 -5.10 7.52 -13.16
N PHE A 276 -4.74 8.03 -11.99
CA PHE A 276 -4.88 7.32 -10.73
C PHE A 276 -6.36 7.18 -10.37
N ILE A 277 -6.84 5.94 -10.41
CA ILE A 277 -8.26 5.60 -10.23
C ILE A 277 -8.56 4.97 -8.86
N GLY A 278 -7.55 4.79 -8.02
CA GLY A 278 -7.71 4.34 -6.63
C GLY A 278 -6.41 3.86 -6.00
N ASN A 279 -6.43 3.68 -4.68
CA ASN A 279 -5.26 3.27 -3.92
C ASN A 279 -5.52 1.96 -3.17
N GLY A 280 -4.62 0.99 -3.33
CA GLY A 280 -4.67 -0.30 -2.60
C GLY A 280 -4.24 -0.18 -1.13
N LEU A 281 -3.49 0.86 -0.78
CA LEU A 281 -3.04 1.12 0.58
C LEU A 281 -4.15 1.81 1.39
N PRO A 282 -4.59 1.26 2.54
CA PRO A 282 -5.57 1.92 3.39
C PRO A 282 -4.99 3.19 3.99
N ASN A 283 -5.79 4.26 4.01
CA ASN A 283 -5.41 5.51 4.64
C ASN A 283 -5.73 5.54 6.14
N PHE A 284 -6.53 4.57 6.61
CA PHE A 284 -6.90 4.41 8.02
C PHE A 284 -6.97 2.92 8.39
N THR A 285 -6.28 2.54 9.46
CA THR A 285 -6.40 1.22 10.09
C THR A 285 -6.79 1.39 11.55
N TYR A 286 -7.67 0.54 12.06
CA TYR A 286 -8.20 0.71 13.42
C TYR A 286 -8.54 -0.61 14.09
N GLY A 287 -8.57 -0.59 15.42
CA GLY A 287 -8.88 -1.73 16.25
C GLY A 287 -9.67 -1.35 17.49
N LEU A 288 -10.47 -2.30 17.98
CA LEU A 288 -11.22 -2.17 19.22
C LEU A 288 -11.10 -3.48 20.00
N THR A 289 -10.70 -3.37 21.27
CA THR A 289 -10.65 -4.47 22.23
C THR A 289 -11.57 -4.15 23.40
N ILE A 290 -12.42 -5.09 23.77
CA ILE A 290 -13.30 -5.04 24.94
C ILE A 290 -12.93 -6.22 25.83
N ASN A 291 -12.55 -5.94 27.06
CA ASN A 291 -12.39 -6.94 28.11
C ASN A 291 -13.37 -6.65 29.23
N LEU A 292 -14.15 -7.65 29.60
CA LEU A 292 -15.08 -7.62 30.72
C LEU A 292 -14.68 -8.70 31.71
N THR A 293 -14.74 -8.38 32.99
CA THR A 293 -14.65 -9.38 34.06
C THR A 293 -15.83 -9.21 34.99
N TYR A 294 -16.42 -10.32 35.42
CA TYR A 294 -17.47 -10.32 36.42
C TYR A 294 -17.36 -11.59 37.27
N LYS A 295 -16.94 -11.45 38.53
CA LYS A 295 -16.63 -12.59 39.42
C LYS A 295 -15.62 -13.54 38.74
N SER A 296 -15.99 -14.81 38.56
CA SER A 296 -15.21 -15.84 37.88
C SER A 296 -15.34 -15.82 36.36
N TRP A 297 -16.20 -14.97 35.79
CA TRP A 297 -16.36 -14.87 34.34
C TRP A 297 -15.46 -13.80 33.75
N ASP A 298 -14.91 -14.09 32.59
CA ASP A 298 -14.19 -13.14 31.75
C ASP A 298 -14.68 -13.22 30.30
N LEU A 299 -14.64 -12.08 29.62
CA LEU A 299 -14.96 -11.97 28.20
C LEU A 299 -13.92 -11.08 27.55
N THR A 300 -13.38 -11.54 26.42
CA THR A 300 -12.53 -10.74 25.54
C THR A 300 -13.10 -10.75 24.13
N ALA A 301 -13.36 -9.57 23.59
CA ALA A 301 -13.73 -9.37 22.20
C ALA A 301 -12.72 -8.41 21.55
N PHE A 302 -12.18 -8.82 20.40
CA PHE A 302 -11.25 -7.99 19.62
C PHE A 302 -11.68 -7.97 18.16
N GLY A 303 -11.77 -6.76 17.61
CA GLY A 303 -12.00 -6.54 16.18
C GLY A 303 -11.02 -5.52 15.61
N SER A 304 -10.76 -5.66 14.31
CA SER A 304 -9.91 -4.74 13.55
C SER A 304 -10.44 -4.52 12.15
N GLY A 305 -10.14 -3.35 11.59
CA GLY A 305 -10.61 -2.91 10.30
C GLY A 305 -9.63 -1.99 9.59
N VAL A 306 -9.92 -1.76 8.32
CA VAL A 306 -9.25 -0.79 7.47
C VAL A 306 -10.28 0.00 6.69
N ALA A 307 -9.91 1.19 6.26
CA ALA A 307 -10.74 2.04 5.42
C ALA A 307 -9.91 2.88 4.44
N GLY A 308 -10.57 3.35 3.38
CA GLY A 308 -10.04 4.29 2.41
C GLY A 308 -9.20 3.65 1.30
N ASN A 309 -9.18 2.32 1.20
CA ASN A 309 -8.57 1.59 0.09
C ASN A 309 -9.62 1.01 -0.86
N VAL A 310 -9.16 0.69 -2.06
CA VAL A 310 -9.88 -0.16 -3.02
C VAL A 310 -9.13 -1.45 -3.25
N ILE A 311 -9.84 -2.47 -3.72
CA ILE A 311 -9.31 -3.79 -4.02
C ILE A 311 -9.57 -4.08 -5.49
N PHE A 312 -8.55 -4.57 -6.18
CA PHE A 312 -8.72 -5.09 -7.53
C PHE A 312 -9.42 -6.44 -7.50
N GLN A 313 -10.57 -6.54 -8.15
CA GLN A 313 -11.24 -7.82 -8.38
C GLN A 313 -10.65 -8.48 -9.63
N GLY A 314 -10.14 -9.70 -9.43
CA GLY A 314 -9.62 -10.57 -10.49
C GLY A 314 -10.40 -11.88 -10.57
N LEU A 315 -11.73 -11.83 -10.41
CA LEU A 315 -12.57 -13.02 -10.21
C LEU A 315 -12.83 -13.84 -11.48
N ARG A 316 -12.56 -13.27 -12.66
CA ARG A 316 -12.79 -13.91 -13.97
C ARG A 316 -11.50 -13.95 -14.80
N ARG A 317 -11.28 -15.07 -15.50
CA ARG A 317 -10.30 -15.18 -16.59
C ARG A 317 -10.78 -14.35 -17.79
N LEU A 318 -10.11 -13.25 -18.08
CA LEU A 318 -10.37 -12.34 -19.21
C LEU A 318 -9.83 -12.89 -20.53
N ASP A 319 -8.80 -13.73 -20.48
CA ASP A 319 -8.20 -14.38 -21.64
C ASP A 319 -9.02 -15.57 -22.18
N ILE A 320 -10.03 -16.03 -21.43
CA ILE A 320 -10.94 -17.12 -21.82
C ILE A 320 -12.33 -16.51 -22.09
N PRO A 321 -12.77 -16.39 -23.36
CA PRO A 321 -14.04 -15.73 -23.70
C PRO A 321 -15.25 -16.32 -22.97
N ASN A 322 -15.33 -17.65 -22.86
CA ASN A 322 -16.42 -18.38 -22.21
C ASN A 322 -16.22 -18.61 -20.70
N ALA A 323 -15.28 -17.93 -20.05
CA ALA A 323 -15.12 -18.00 -18.61
C ALA A 323 -16.38 -17.52 -17.89
N ASN A 324 -16.79 -18.28 -16.87
CA ASN A 324 -18.00 -18.02 -16.12
C ASN A 324 -17.96 -16.64 -15.44
N TYR A 325 -19.13 -16.02 -15.29
CA TYR A 325 -19.30 -14.75 -14.60
C TYR A 325 -19.85 -14.97 -13.19
N SER A 326 -19.60 -14.01 -12.30
CA SER A 326 -20.38 -13.89 -11.07
C SER A 326 -21.84 -13.56 -11.38
N THR A 327 -22.74 -13.92 -10.47
CA THR A 327 -24.18 -13.64 -10.59
C THR A 327 -24.50 -12.14 -10.64
N SER A 328 -23.62 -11.27 -10.14
CA SER A 328 -23.76 -9.81 -10.27
C SER A 328 -23.86 -9.33 -11.73
N ARG A 329 -23.39 -10.13 -12.70
CA ARG A 329 -23.51 -9.80 -14.13
C ARG A 329 -24.93 -9.95 -14.68
N LEU A 330 -25.84 -10.54 -13.92
CA LEU A 330 -27.26 -10.58 -14.26
C LEU A 330 -27.87 -9.17 -14.28
N ASP A 331 -27.36 -8.25 -13.45
CA ASP A 331 -27.80 -6.84 -13.37
C ASP A 331 -27.12 -5.91 -14.38
N ARG A 332 -26.52 -6.48 -15.43
CA ARG A 332 -25.89 -5.71 -16.52
C ARG A 332 -26.88 -4.84 -17.27
N TRP A 333 -26.33 -3.85 -17.97
CA TRP A 333 -27.08 -3.01 -18.87
C TRP A 333 -27.76 -3.83 -19.98
N THR A 334 -29.06 -3.63 -20.12
CA THR A 334 -29.87 -4.02 -21.27
C THR A 334 -30.85 -2.88 -21.58
N PRO A 335 -31.50 -2.85 -22.76
CA PRO A 335 -32.54 -1.84 -23.03
C PRO A 335 -33.69 -1.83 -22.01
N SER A 336 -33.99 -2.97 -21.38
CA SER A 336 -35.00 -3.09 -20.32
C SER A 336 -34.44 -2.90 -18.89
N ASN A 337 -33.11 -2.83 -18.74
CA ASN A 337 -32.41 -2.63 -17.46
C ASN A 337 -31.24 -1.65 -17.67
N PRO A 338 -31.49 -0.32 -17.66
CA PRO A 338 -30.48 0.71 -17.95
C PRO A 338 -29.50 0.90 -16.78
N SER A 339 -28.68 -0.13 -16.51
CA SER A 339 -27.70 -0.12 -15.41
C SER A 339 -26.66 1.00 -15.58
N SER A 340 -26.35 1.69 -14.49
CA SER A 340 -25.30 2.72 -14.46
C SER A 340 -23.95 2.21 -13.99
N THR A 341 -23.87 0.96 -13.52
CA THR A 341 -22.67 0.38 -12.91
C THR A 341 -22.15 -0.86 -13.62
N GLN A 342 -23.01 -1.61 -14.31
CA GLN A 342 -22.64 -2.83 -15.01
C GLN A 342 -22.82 -2.67 -16.52
N PRO A 343 -21.73 -2.56 -17.32
CA PRO A 343 -21.85 -2.34 -18.76
C PRO A 343 -22.51 -3.52 -19.46
N ARG A 344 -23.00 -3.33 -20.68
CA ARG A 344 -23.54 -4.42 -21.52
C ARG A 344 -22.53 -5.55 -21.65
N LEU A 345 -23.04 -6.75 -21.90
CA LEU A 345 -22.22 -7.92 -22.15
C LEU A 345 -22.06 -8.14 -23.66
N THR A 346 -20.82 -8.35 -24.10
CA THR A 346 -20.48 -8.65 -25.50
C THR A 346 -19.18 -9.44 -25.53
N ASP A 347 -19.10 -10.45 -26.39
CA ASP A 347 -17.91 -11.31 -26.49
C ASP A 347 -16.74 -10.62 -27.22
N ALA A 348 -17.04 -9.73 -28.16
CA ALA A 348 -16.04 -9.06 -28.99
C ALA A 348 -15.41 -7.82 -28.34
N ASP A 349 -16.01 -7.30 -27.26
CA ASP A 349 -15.58 -6.09 -26.52
C ASP A 349 -15.07 -4.92 -27.41
N PRO A 350 -15.82 -4.48 -28.46
CA PRO A 350 -15.29 -3.52 -29.43
C PRO A 350 -15.01 -2.13 -28.83
N ASN A 351 -15.75 -1.76 -27.77
CA ASN A 351 -15.51 -0.53 -27.01
C ASN A 351 -14.42 -0.69 -25.92
N LYS A 352 -13.93 -1.91 -25.72
CA LYS A 352 -12.90 -2.25 -24.73
C LYS A 352 -13.34 -2.03 -23.28
N ASN A 353 -14.60 -2.30 -22.95
CA ASN A 353 -15.13 -2.20 -21.58
C ASN A 353 -14.37 -3.12 -20.61
N LEU A 354 -13.95 -4.31 -21.07
CA LEU A 354 -13.32 -5.35 -20.25
C LEU A 354 -11.82 -5.48 -20.50
N THR A 355 -11.29 -4.79 -21.51
CA THR A 355 -9.86 -4.86 -21.88
C THR A 355 -9.11 -3.57 -21.57
N LYS A 356 -9.80 -2.45 -21.30
CA LYS A 356 -9.24 -1.26 -20.67
C LYS A 356 -9.41 -1.34 -19.16
N PHE A 357 -8.30 -1.45 -18.42
CA PHE A 357 -8.35 -1.39 -16.96
C PHE A 357 -8.94 -0.06 -16.49
N SER A 358 -9.96 -0.13 -15.65
CA SER A 358 -10.72 1.02 -15.15
C SER A 358 -11.31 0.69 -13.78
N SER A 359 -12.01 1.65 -13.18
CA SER A 359 -12.70 1.46 -11.89
C SER A 359 -13.78 0.37 -11.91
N LEU A 360 -14.16 -0.18 -13.07
CA LEU A 360 -15.00 -1.39 -13.17
C LEU A 360 -14.41 -2.57 -12.37
N TYR A 361 -13.09 -2.63 -12.26
CA TYR A 361 -12.36 -3.70 -11.58
C TYR A 361 -11.99 -3.36 -10.13
N LEU A 362 -12.43 -2.21 -9.62
CA LEU A 362 -12.09 -1.75 -8.29
C LEU A 362 -13.32 -1.79 -7.38
N GLU A 363 -13.18 -2.48 -6.25
CA GLU A 363 -14.19 -2.58 -5.22
C GLU A 363 -13.73 -1.86 -3.95
N LYS A 364 -14.68 -1.38 -3.16
CA LYS A 364 -14.38 -0.74 -1.89
C LYS A 364 -13.78 -1.76 -0.91
N GLY A 365 -12.61 -1.46 -0.35
CA GLY A 365 -11.86 -2.36 0.53
C GLY A 365 -12.13 -2.20 2.03
N ASP A 366 -13.01 -1.26 2.40
CA ASP A 366 -13.32 -0.99 3.80
C ASP A 366 -13.97 -2.21 4.48
N TYR A 367 -13.48 -2.57 5.66
CA TYR A 367 -14.11 -3.59 6.48
C TYR A 367 -13.82 -3.39 7.96
N PHE A 368 -14.65 -4.02 8.79
CA PHE A 368 -14.34 -4.32 10.18
C PHE A 368 -14.63 -5.81 10.43
N ARG A 369 -13.67 -6.52 11.04
CA ARG A 369 -13.80 -7.94 11.32
C ARG A 369 -13.57 -8.21 12.80
N LEU A 370 -14.53 -8.91 13.42
CA LEU A 370 -14.32 -9.53 14.73
C LEU A 370 -13.29 -10.65 14.56
N ARG A 371 -12.11 -10.49 15.17
CA ARG A 371 -11.00 -11.43 15.08
C ARG A 371 -11.09 -12.49 16.16
N THR A 372 -11.53 -12.09 17.35
CA THR A 372 -11.60 -12.96 18.51
C THR A 372 -12.82 -12.61 19.35
N PHE A 373 -13.53 -13.64 19.78
CA PHE A 373 -14.56 -13.54 20.80
C PHE A 373 -14.39 -14.74 21.72
N GLN A 374 -14.04 -14.48 22.98
CA GLN A 374 -13.72 -15.49 23.97
C GLN A 374 -14.52 -15.22 25.24
N ILE A 375 -15.08 -16.28 25.81
CA ILE A 375 -15.70 -16.27 27.14
C ILE A 375 -14.97 -17.32 27.97
N GLY A 376 -14.51 -16.91 29.14
CA GLY A 376 -13.85 -17.76 30.13
C GLY A 376 -14.64 -17.84 31.43
N TYR A 377 -14.47 -18.97 32.13
CA TYR A 377 -14.91 -19.14 33.51
C TYR A 377 -13.79 -19.76 34.33
N THR A 378 -13.35 -19.05 35.36
CA THR A 378 -12.34 -19.53 36.31
C THR A 378 -13.01 -20.34 37.42
N LEU A 379 -12.74 -21.65 37.44
CA LEU A 379 -13.22 -22.55 38.50
C LEU A 379 -12.72 -22.07 39.88
N PRO A 380 -13.59 -22.04 40.92
CA PRO A 380 -13.17 -21.69 42.26
C PRO A 380 -12.08 -22.63 42.80
N LYS A 381 -11.19 -22.10 43.65
CA LYS A 381 -10.16 -22.89 44.32
C LYS A 381 -10.75 -24.07 45.11
N SER A 382 -11.91 -23.90 45.74
CA SER A 382 -12.59 -24.97 46.49
C SER A 382 -12.98 -26.21 45.66
N VAL A 383 -12.94 -26.12 44.33
CA VAL A 383 -13.23 -27.24 43.41
C VAL A 383 -11.96 -27.73 42.70
N THR A 384 -10.84 -27.00 42.85
CA THR A 384 -9.59 -27.26 42.11
C THR A 384 -8.37 -27.49 43.02
N SER A 385 -8.50 -27.33 44.34
CA SER A 385 -7.47 -27.58 45.34
C SER A 385 -8.02 -28.21 46.61
#